data_AF-A0A956PUY6-F1
#
_entry.id   AF-A0A956PUY6-F1
#
_cell.length_a   1.000
_cell.length_b   1.000
_cell.length_c   1.000
_cell.angle_alpha   90.00
_cell.angle_beta   90.00
_cell.angle_gamma   90.00
#
_symmetry.space_group_name_H-M   'P 1'
#
loop_
_entity.id
_entity.type
_entity.pdbx_description
1 polymer ?
#
loop_
_entity_poly.entity_id
_entity_poly.type
_entity_poly.pdbx_seq_one_letter_code
_entity_poly.pdbx_strand_id
1 'polypeptide(L)'
;MTARLMLLLALALTASAQHTFDLAGADDPQPVDGMVSNSVTQLEVGWVGSNPVVWGSNSFGVLHSTDLGQTFQTYESVAIMPQEGGVSGLAVGDQLVAIATVIDTSIAGVQGAGGGIAYTLDQGSNWTWLPQPMDCYVEGASNNPADRIAVSCYDSSDTLEYIGTPTTTTVQNITYELSVEGDSAIWAASFAGGFRRYSLATGQWRNHVVDTTPSTRWPT
;
A
#
# COMPACT_ATOMS: atom_id res chain seq x y z
N MET A 1 20.76 -63.62 31.44
CA MET A 1 21.09 -62.22 31.11
C MET A 1 20.56 -61.94 29.72
N THR A 2 19.42 -61.28 29.61
CA THR A 2 18.80 -60.89 28.34
C THR A 2 18.37 -59.43 28.49
N ALA A 3 19.15 -58.52 27.90
CA ALA A 3 18.86 -57.09 27.91
C ALA A 3 17.78 -56.80 26.86
N ARG A 4 16.62 -56.31 27.31
CA ARG A 4 15.56 -55.77 26.44
C ARG A 4 15.94 -54.35 26.03
N LEU A 5 16.14 -54.17 24.73
CA LEU A 5 16.26 -52.87 24.07
C LEU A 5 14.84 -52.27 23.97
N MET A 6 14.55 -51.19 24.70
CA MET A 6 13.33 -50.39 24.50
C MET A 6 13.69 -49.14 23.69
N LEU A 7 13.19 -49.10 22.45
CA LEU A 7 13.23 -47.96 21.56
C LEU A 7 12.07 -47.02 21.90
N LEU A 8 12.35 -45.83 22.42
CA LEU A 8 11.34 -44.77 22.58
C LEU A 8 11.16 -44.02 21.25
N LEU A 9 9.96 -44.09 20.70
CA LEU A 9 9.52 -43.32 19.54
C LEU A 9 8.89 -42.01 20.05
N ALA A 10 9.54 -40.88 19.82
CA ALA A 10 8.97 -39.56 20.14
C ALA A 10 8.06 -39.11 18.98
N LEU A 11 6.75 -39.07 19.24
CA LEU A 11 5.76 -38.55 18.32
C LEU A 11 5.64 -37.04 18.56
N ALA A 12 6.19 -36.22 17.66
CA ALA A 12 6.00 -34.76 17.72
C ALA A 12 4.61 -34.42 17.17
N LEU A 13 3.67 -34.07 18.05
CA LEU A 13 2.44 -33.38 17.64
C LEU A 13 2.79 -31.93 17.34
N THR A 14 2.75 -31.54 16.08
CA THR A 14 2.67 -30.12 15.72
C THR A 14 1.24 -29.66 15.99
N ALA A 15 1.03 -28.91 17.08
CA ALA A 15 -0.20 -28.16 17.26
C ALA A 15 -0.25 -27.04 16.23
N SER A 16 -1.28 -27.03 15.37
CA SER A 16 -1.66 -25.82 14.66
C SER A 16 -2.21 -24.84 15.69
N ALA A 17 -1.56 -23.69 15.85
CA ALA A 17 -2.09 -22.60 16.65
C ALA A 17 -3.34 -22.06 15.94
N GLN A 18 -4.50 -22.35 16.51
CA GLN A 18 -5.75 -21.76 16.06
C GLN A 18 -5.78 -20.33 16.62
N HIS A 19 -5.52 -19.34 15.78
CA HIS A 19 -5.62 -17.93 16.18
C HIS A 19 -7.08 -17.62 16.54
N THR A 20 -7.27 -17.15 17.77
CA THR A 20 -8.56 -16.65 18.25
C THR A 20 -8.54 -15.15 18.02
N PHE A 21 -9.44 -14.63 17.19
CA PHE A 21 -9.60 -13.19 16.99
C PHE A 21 -10.33 -12.61 18.21
N ASP A 22 -9.65 -11.74 18.95
CA ASP A 22 -10.28 -10.90 19.95
C ASP A 22 -10.73 -9.61 19.24
N LEU A 23 -12.04 -9.35 19.22
CA LEU A 23 -12.63 -8.16 18.61
C LEU A 23 -12.61 -6.93 19.55
N ALA A 24 -11.93 -7.02 20.70
CA ALA A 24 -11.98 -6.00 21.76
C ALA A 24 -10.72 -5.13 21.91
N GLY A 25 -9.87 -4.99 20.88
CA GLY A 25 -8.64 -4.21 20.98
C GLY A 25 -8.26 -3.47 19.70
N ALA A 26 -9.09 -2.54 19.23
CA ALA A 26 -8.85 -1.76 18.01
C ALA A 26 -8.16 -0.41 18.27
N ASP A 27 -7.22 -0.32 19.23
CA ASP A 27 -6.60 0.97 19.62
C ASP A 27 -5.06 0.99 19.60
N ASP A 28 -4.39 -0.04 19.09
CA ASP A 28 -2.93 0.03 18.83
C ASP A 28 -2.56 -0.90 17.66
N PRO A 29 -1.98 -0.38 16.54
CA PRO A 29 -1.59 -1.19 15.39
C PRO A 29 -0.32 -2.00 15.68
N GLN A 30 -0.38 -2.85 16.70
CA GLN A 30 0.71 -3.76 17.02
C GLN A 30 0.74 -4.90 16.00
N PRO A 31 1.92 -5.24 15.46
CA PRO A 31 2.02 -6.34 14.52
C PRO A 31 1.78 -7.67 15.24
N VAL A 32 1.21 -8.63 14.52
CA VAL A 32 0.99 -10.00 14.99
C VAL A 32 2.24 -10.82 14.70
N ASP A 33 2.66 -11.66 15.65
CA ASP A 33 3.79 -12.56 15.45
C ASP A 33 3.49 -13.60 14.36
N GLY A 34 4.45 -13.80 13.46
CA GLY A 34 4.40 -14.74 12.35
C GLY A 34 3.84 -14.15 11.05
N MET A 35 3.76 -15.02 10.05
CA MET A 35 3.11 -14.73 8.76
C MET A 35 1.66 -15.20 8.84
N VAL A 36 0.71 -14.27 8.82
CA VAL A 36 -0.73 -14.60 8.90
C VAL A 36 -1.32 -15.06 7.56
N SER A 37 -0.52 -15.02 6.48
CA SER A 37 -0.91 -15.43 5.12
C SER A 37 0.23 -16.16 4.42
N ASN A 38 -0.12 -17.09 3.53
CA ASN A 38 0.81 -17.78 2.63
C ASN A 38 0.94 -17.12 1.24
N SER A 39 0.18 -16.06 0.98
CA SER A 39 0.27 -15.29 -0.26
C SER A 39 1.27 -14.16 -0.07
N VAL A 40 2.48 -14.29 -0.62
CA VAL A 40 3.48 -13.21 -0.62
C VAL A 40 3.60 -12.67 -2.02
N THR A 41 3.26 -11.40 -2.22
CA THR A 41 3.20 -10.78 -3.55
C THR A 41 4.45 -9.98 -3.89
N GLN A 42 5.14 -9.45 -2.89
CA GLN A 42 6.38 -8.67 -3.03
C GLN A 42 7.25 -8.86 -1.78
N LEU A 43 8.56 -8.77 -1.96
CA LEU A 43 9.56 -8.79 -0.90
C LEU A 43 10.65 -7.78 -1.23
N GLU A 44 11.05 -7.00 -0.23
CA GLU A 44 12.10 -6.00 -0.35
C GLU A 44 13.04 -6.07 0.85
N VAL A 45 14.33 -5.84 0.60
CA VAL A 45 15.34 -5.73 1.65
C VAL A 45 15.67 -4.25 1.84
N GLY A 46 15.40 -3.75 3.04
CA GLY A 46 15.77 -2.41 3.48
C GLY A 46 16.88 -2.46 4.53
N TRP A 47 17.17 -1.29 5.13
CA TRP A 47 18.23 -1.15 6.11
C TRP A 47 17.82 -0.23 7.27
N VAL A 48 18.07 -0.66 8.51
CA VAL A 48 18.03 0.20 9.70
C VAL A 48 19.46 0.42 10.15
N GLY A 49 20.04 1.57 9.79
CA GLY A 49 21.46 1.80 9.95
C GLY A 49 22.26 0.76 9.15
N SER A 50 23.02 -0.10 9.84
CA SER A 50 23.78 -1.20 9.21
C SER A 50 23.06 -2.56 9.24
N ASN A 51 21.88 -2.64 9.85
CA ASN A 51 21.17 -3.90 10.01
C ASN A 51 20.16 -4.09 8.87
N PRO A 52 20.24 -5.18 8.10
CA PRO A 52 19.26 -5.44 7.06
C PRO A 52 17.91 -5.81 7.68
N VAL A 53 16.85 -5.32 7.07
CA VAL A 53 15.46 -5.69 7.39
C VAL A 53 14.78 -6.20 6.13
N VAL A 54 13.82 -7.10 6.30
CA VAL A 54 13.02 -7.64 5.19
C VAL A 54 11.58 -7.17 5.38
N TRP A 55 11.05 -6.54 4.36
CA TRP A 55 9.64 -6.21 4.24
C TRP A 55 9.00 -7.07 3.17
N GLY A 56 7.72 -7.36 3.32
CA GLY A 56 6.96 -8.06 2.31
C GLY A 56 5.50 -7.67 2.33
N SER A 57 4.80 -7.96 1.25
CA SER A 57 3.37 -7.75 1.13
C SER A 57 2.65 -9.09 1.09
N ASN A 58 1.48 -9.15 1.72
CA ASN A 58 0.59 -10.29 1.64
C ASN A 58 -0.87 -9.86 1.51
N SER A 59 -1.78 -10.84 1.37
CA SER A 59 -3.21 -10.57 1.21
C SER A 59 -3.90 -9.97 2.44
N PHE A 60 -3.24 -9.97 3.61
CA PHE A 60 -3.76 -9.46 4.87
C PHE A 60 -3.04 -8.19 5.36
N GLY A 61 -1.89 -7.82 4.78
CA GLY A 61 -1.08 -6.72 5.25
C GLY A 61 0.40 -6.84 4.89
N VAL A 62 1.26 -6.38 5.79
CA VAL A 62 2.70 -6.20 5.56
C VAL A 62 3.50 -7.09 6.48
N LEU A 63 4.41 -7.87 5.90
CA LEU A 63 5.40 -8.66 6.61
C LEU A 63 6.62 -7.80 6.94
N HIS A 64 7.17 -7.99 8.13
CA HIS A 64 8.40 -7.34 8.54
C HIS A 64 9.28 -8.31 9.33
N SER A 65 10.58 -8.32 9.04
CA SER A 65 11.58 -9.11 9.74
C SER A 65 12.84 -8.29 9.95
N THR A 66 13.41 -8.39 11.15
CA THR A 66 14.66 -7.72 11.55
C THR A 66 15.83 -8.67 11.67
N ASP A 67 15.63 -9.96 11.35
CA ASP A 67 16.61 -11.04 11.53
C ASP A 67 16.85 -11.85 10.23
N LEU A 68 16.67 -11.18 9.09
CA LEU A 68 16.80 -11.75 7.74
C LEU A 68 15.81 -12.90 7.46
N GLY A 69 14.61 -12.80 8.00
CA GLY A 69 13.52 -13.73 7.73
C GLY A 69 13.55 -15.02 8.56
N GLN A 70 14.30 -15.05 9.66
CA GLN A 70 14.19 -16.15 10.63
C GLN A 70 12.88 -16.06 11.41
N THR A 71 12.45 -14.83 11.73
CA THR A 71 11.15 -14.52 12.30
C THR A 71 10.51 -13.38 11.50
N PHE A 72 9.18 -13.40 11.45
CA PHE A 72 8.38 -12.36 10.82
C PHE A 72 7.31 -11.89 11.80
N GLN A 73 6.92 -10.64 11.65
CA GLN A 73 5.69 -10.10 12.19
C GLN A 73 4.82 -9.57 11.03
N THR A 74 3.51 -9.55 11.21
CA THR A 74 2.57 -9.01 10.23
C THR A 74 1.86 -7.79 10.80
N TYR A 75 1.99 -6.64 10.12
CA TYR A 75 1.08 -5.51 10.31
C TYR A 75 -0.16 -5.75 9.45
N GLU A 76 -1.30 -6.03 10.08
CA GLU A 76 -2.55 -6.27 9.35
C GLU A 76 -3.08 -4.98 8.72
N SER A 77 -3.63 -5.08 7.51
CA SER A 77 -4.12 -3.94 6.72
C SER A 77 -5.17 -3.11 7.47
N VAL A 78 -6.04 -3.77 8.25
CA VAL A 78 -7.08 -3.11 9.07
C VAL A 78 -6.51 -2.28 10.22
N ALA A 79 -5.30 -2.59 10.68
CA ALA A 79 -4.61 -1.82 11.70
C ALA A 79 -3.92 -0.58 11.09
N ILE A 80 -3.58 -0.64 9.80
CA ILE A 80 -2.87 0.42 9.06
C ILE A 80 -3.84 1.37 8.37
N MET A 81 -4.98 0.86 7.89
CA MET A 81 -5.88 1.55 6.97
C MET A 81 -7.35 1.42 7.37
N PRO A 82 -8.21 2.36 6.94
CA PRO A 82 -9.63 2.34 7.31
C PRO A 82 -10.44 1.14 6.79
N GLN A 83 -9.92 0.42 5.79
CA GLN A 83 -10.59 -0.71 5.14
C GLN A 83 -9.61 -1.86 4.95
N GLU A 84 -10.10 -3.08 5.21
CA GLU A 84 -9.34 -4.31 5.00
C GLU A 84 -9.16 -4.56 3.50
N GLY A 85 -7.93 -4.88 3.10
CA GLY A 85 -7.58 -5.12 1.72
C GLY A 85 -6.19 -5.74 1.56
N GLY A 86 -5.99 -6.43 0.45
CA GLY A 86 -4.69 -7.00 0.13
C GLY A 86 -3.70 -5.91 -0.30
N VAL A 87 -2.43 -6.07 0.07
CA VAL A 87 -1.37 -5.14 -0.35
C VAL A 87 -1.08 -5.34 -1.83
N SER A 88 -1.32 -4.30 -2.62
CA SER A 88 -1.19 -4.28 -4.08
C SER A 88 0.12 -3.66 -4.56
N GLY A 89 0.84 -2.94 -3.69
CA GLY A 89 2.18 -2.43 -3.95
C GLY A 89 2.90 -2.13 -2.64
N LEU A 90 4.21 -2.30 -2.63
CA LEU A 90 5.13 -2.02 -1.52
C LEU A 90 6.32 -1.22 -2.04
N ALA A 91 6.85 -0.32 -1.23
CA ALA A 91 8.12 0.35 -1.47
C ALA A 91 8.85 0.59 -0.15
N VAL A 92 10.14 0.26 -0.11
CA VAL A 92 10.99 0.36 1.07
C VAL A 92 12.18 1.29 0.81
N GLY A 93 12.31 2.31 1.64
CA GLY A 93 13.46 3.20 1.75
C GLY A 93 14.22 2.98 3.05
N ASP A 94 14.99 3.99 3.48
CA ASP A 94 15.75 3.94 4.72
C ASP A 94 14.82 4.06 5.95
N GLN A 95 14.00 5.12 6.00
CA GLN A 95 12.97 5.31 7.02
C GLN A 95 11.57 5.16 6.46
N LEU A 96 11.38 5.60 5.21
CA LEU A 96 10.08 5.58 4.55
C LEU A 96 9.74 4.21 3.99
N VAL A 97 8.69 3.59 4.52
CA VAL A 97 8.05 2.41 3.93
C VAL A 97 6.64 2.79 3.54
N ALA A 98 6.23 2.48 2.31
CA ALA A 98 4.90 2.79 1.80
C ALA A 98 4.24 1.54 1.21
N ILE A 99 2.93 1.43 1.40
CA ILE A 99 2.09 0.36 0.87
C ILE A 99 0.86 0.93 0.18
N ALA A 100 0.38 0.22 -0.82
CA ALA A 100 -0.93 0.44 -1.43
C ALA A 100 -1.82 -0.78 -1.21
N THR A 101 -3.13 -0.57 -1.12
CA THR A 101 -4.09 -1.69 -1.05
C THR A 101 -5.13 -1.69 -2.13
N VAL A 102 -5.65 -2.89 -2.37
CA VAL A 102 -6.85 -3.15 -3.16
C VAL A 102 -7.96 -3.68 -2.24
N ILE A 103 -9.16 -3.15 -2.46
CA ILE A 103 -10.41 -3.59 -1.83
C ILE A 103 -11.39 -4.03 -2.92
N ASP A 104 -12.23 -5.00 -2.62
CA ASP A 104 -13.33 -5.38 -3.50
C ASP A 104 -14.52 -4.44 -3.31
N THR A 105 -15.15 -4.02 -4.41
CA THR A 105 -16.43 -3.30 -4.37
C THR A 105 -17.52 -4.13 -5.03
N SER A 106 -18.76 -3.99 -4.53
CA SER A 106 -19.95 -4.70 -5.04
C SER A 106 -20.73 -3.90 -6.10
N ILE A 107 -20.18 -2.77 -6.57
CA ILE A 107 -20.85 -1.90 -7.53
C ILE A 107 -20.70 -2.50 -8.93
N ALA A 108 -21.82 -2.90 -9.53
CA ALA A 108 -21.90 -3.46 -10.90
C ALA A 108 -21.09 -4.76 -11.12
N GLY A 109 -20.99 -5.62 -10.09
CA GLY A 109 -20.16 -6.83 -10.07
C GLY A 109 -19.08 -6.74 -9.00
N VAL A 110 -18.18 -7.72 -8.92
CA VAL A 110 -16.95 -7.59 -8.10
C VAL A 110 -15.93 -6.83 -8.94
N GLN A 111 -15.70 -5.58 -8.60
CA GLN A 111 -14.67 -4.74 -9.21
C GLN A 111 -13.74 -4.21 -8.13
N GLY A 112 -12.43 -4.35 -8.35
CA GLY A 112 -11.43 -3.83 -7.42
C GLY A 112 -11.43 -2.30 -7.42
N ALA A 113 -11.29 -1.72 -6.24
CA ALA A 113 -10.96 -0.31 -6.01
C ALA A 113 -9.68 -0.24 -5.18
N GLY A 114 -8.94 0.85 -5.26
CA GLY A 114 -7.83 1.06 -4.35
C GLY A 114 -8.31 1.45 -2.95
N GLY A 115 -7.73 0.85 -1.92
CA GLY A 115 -7.97 1.18 -0.51
C GLY A 115 -7.21 2.42 -0.03
N GLY A 116 -6.30 2.93 -0.86
CA GLY A 116 -5.43 4.07 -0.56
C GLY A 116 -3.98 3.65 -0.46
N ILE A 117 -3.17 4.55 0.09
CA ILE A 117 -1.75 4.37 0.32
C ILE A 117 -1.49 4.65 1.80
N ALA A 118 -0.71 3.82 2.47
CA ALA A 118 -0.26 4.10 3.83
C ALA A 118 1.27 4.09 3.89
N TYR A 119 1.84 4.89 4.79
CA TYR A 119 3.29 4.92 4.97
C TYR A 119 3.70 5.07 6.42
N THR A 120 4.92 4.65 6.73
CA THR A 120 5.59 4.80 8.02
C THR A 120 6.96 5.45 7.81
N LEU A 121 7.44 6.17 8.83
CA LEU A 121 8.78 6.75 8.91
C LEU A 121 9.58 6.18 10.08
N ASP A 122 9.01 5.22 10.80
CA ASP A 122 9.52 4.69 12.07
C ASP A 122 9.42 3.16 12.13
N GLN A 123 9.69 2.52 10.99
CA GLN A 123 9.72 1.08 10.81
C GLN A 123 8.44 0.37 11.25
N GLY A 124 7.31 0.99 10.95
CA GLY A 124 5.98 0.43 11.18
C GLY A 124 5.42 0.67 12.57
N SER A 125 6.09 1.48 13.40
CA SER A 125 5.56 1.82 14.73
C SER A 125 4.33 2.72 14.63
N ASN A 126 4.32 3.64 13.67
CA ASN A 126 3.18 4.48 13.33
C ASN A 126 2.97 4.51 11.81
N TRP A 127 1.71 4.46 11.41
CA TRP A 127 1.30 4.52 10.01
C TRP A 127 0.41 5.74 9.75
N THR A 128 0.65 6.40 8.63
CA THR A 128 -0.19 7.47 8.10
C THR A 128 -0.88 6.97 6.85
N TRP A 129 -2.22 7.00 6.84
CA TRP A 129 -3.02 6.65 5.68
C TRP A 129 -3.37 7.88 4.83
N LEU A 130 -3.28 7.68 3.52
CA LEU A 130 -3.67 8.61 2.46
C LEU A 130 -4.80 7.96 1.65
N PRO A 131 -5.89 8.68 1.37
CA PRO A 131 -6.89 8.21 0.42
C PRO A 131 -6.28 8.01 -0.97
N GLN A 132 -6.96 7.23 -1.81
CA GLN A 132 -6.49 7.05 -3.19
C GLN A 132 -6.28 8.39 -3.89
N PRO A 133 -5.22 8.54 -4.68
CA PRO A 133 -5.01 9.77 -5.43
C PRO A 133 -6.15 10.00 -6.43
N MET A 134 -6.82 11.14 -6.29
CA MET A 134 -7.98 11.52 -7.10
C MET A 134 -7.77 12.89 -7.74
N ASP A 135 -8.44 13.11 -8.87
CA ASP A 135 -8.65 14.43 -9.46
C ASP A 135 -9.87 15.10 -8.84
N CYS A 136 -9.75 16.38 -8.58
CA CYS A 136 -10.82 17.27 -8.16
C CYS A 136 -11.03 18.36 -9.19
N TYR A 137 -12.22 18.94 -9.17
CA TYR A 137 -12.54 20.10 -9.99
C TYR A 137 -12.30 21.37 -9.19
N VAL A 138 -11.77 22.40 -9.84
CA VAL A 138 -11.77 23.75 -9.27
C VAL A 138 -13.22 24.23 -9.10
N GLU A 139 -13.57 24.71 -7.90
CA GLU A 139 -14.88 25.30 -7.64
C GLU A 139 -15.08 26.53 -8.54
N GLY A 140 -16.19 26.57 -9.29
CA GLY A 140 -16.46 27.62 -10.28
C GLY A 140 -15.97 27.34 -11.71
N ALA A 141 -15.34 26.19 -11.97
CA ALA A 141 -15.06 25.74 -13.33
C ALA A 141 -16.36 25.61 -14.15
N SER A 142 -16.31 25.90 -15.45
CA SER A 142 -17.50 25.87 -16.30
C SER A 142 -18.13 24.46 -16.32
N ASN A 143 -19.44 24.39 -16.54
CA ASN A 143 -20.17 23.13 -16.67
C ASN A 143 -19.90 22.40 -18.00
N ASN A 144 -19.07 22.97 -18.88
CA ASN A 144 -18.62 22.33 -20.11
C ASN A 144 -17.47 21.36 -19.79
N PRO A 145 -17.61 20.04 -20.00
CA PRO A 145 -16.57 19.05 -19.69
C PRO A 145 -15.22 19.32 -20.35
N ALA A 146 -15.21 20.01 -21.50
CA ALA A 146 -14.00 20.38 -22.23
C ALA A 146 -13.21 21.53 -21.58
N ASP A 147 -13.85 22.34 -20.74
CA ASP A 147 -13.29 23.52 -20.08
C ASP A 147 -13.05 23.28 -18.57
N ARG A 148 -13.35 22.09 -18.07
CA ARG A 148 -13.16 21.73 -16.65
C ARG A 148 -11.70 21.42 -16.40
N ILE A 149 -11.05 22.28 -15.62
CA ILE A 149 -9.68 22.08 -15.13
C ILE A 149 -9.74 21.08 -13.97
N ALA A 150 -9.12 19.91 -14.15
CA ALA A 150 -8.83 18.99 -13.06
C ALA A 150 -7.53 19.40 -12.35
N VAL A 151 -7.58 19.41 -11.02
CA VAL A 151 -6.44 19.61 -10.12
C VAL A 151 -6.38 18.39 -9.20
N SER A 152 -5.22 18.05 -8.64
CA SER A 152 -5.20 16.98 -7.63
C SER A 152 -6.01 17.41 -6.40
N CYS A 153 -6.88 16.54 -5.89
CA CYS A 153 -7.74 16.82 -4.72
C CYS A 153 -7.00 17.24 -3.45
N TYR A 154 -5.68 17.03 -3.40
CA TYR A 154 -4.84 17.25 -2.23
C TYR A 154 -3.66 18.17 -2.54
N ASP A 155 -3.71 18.91 -3.66
CA ASP A 155 -2.77 19.98 -3.95
C ASP A 155 -3.34 21.30 -3.40
N SER A 156 -2.73 21.82 -2.33
CA SER A 156 -3.05 23.15 -1.78
C SER A 156 -2.09 24.22 -2.29
N SER A 157 -1.14 23.88 -3.18
CA SER A 157 -0.32 24.85 -3.86
C SER A 157 -1.14 25.42 -5.02
N ASP A 158 -1.38 26.72 -4.95
CA ASP A 158 -2.20 27.51 -5.89
C ASP A 158 -1.62 27.56 -7.33
N THR A 159 -0.69 26.66 -7.64
CA THR A 159 -0.17 26.44 -8.98
C THR A 159 -1.04 25.38 -9.64
N LEU A 160 -2.11 25.84 -10.30
CA LEU A 160 -2.96 25.03 -11.19
C LEU A 160 -2.09 24.37 -12.28
N GLU A 161 -1.47 23.23 -11.98
CA GLU A 161 -0.87 22.41 -13.01
C GLU A 161 -2.02 21.80 -13.81
N TYR A 162 -2.05 22.10 -15.11
CA TYR A 162 -3.10 21.61 -16.00
C TYR A 162 -2.97 20.09 -16.14
N ILE A 163 -3.86 19.33 -15.49
CA ILE A 163 -3.90 17.86 -15.55
C ILE A 163 -4.79 17.38 -16.72
N GLY A 164 -5.43 18.29 -17.46
CA GLY A 164 -6.41 17.95 -18.50
C GLY A 164 -7.80 17.63 -17.93
N THR A 165 -8.58 16.81 -18.64
CA THR A 165 -9.87 16.30 -18.14
C THR A 165 -9.62 15.25 -17.06
N PRO A 166 -10.37 15.24 -15.95
CA PRO A 166 -10.14 14.27 -14.87
C PRO A 166 -10.37 12.86 -15.36
N THR A 167 -9.43 11.98 -15.02
CA THR A 167 -9.44 10.58 -15.46
C THR A 167 -9.72 9.61 -14.32
N THR A 168 -9.70 10.08 -13.07
CA THR A 168 -9.85 9.20 -11.90
C THR A 168 -11.30 8.79 -11.62
N THR A 169 -11.50 7.52 -11.35
CA THR A 169 -12.75 6.93 -10.84
C THR A 169 -12.54 6.40 -9.42
N THR A 170 -13.60 6.15 -8.66
CA THR A 170 -13.48 5.48 -7.35
C THR A 170 -13.27 3.98 -7.53
N VAL A 171 -14.06 3.35 -8.41
CA VAL A 171 -13.91 1.96 -8.82
C VAL A 171 -12.85 1.85 -9.92
N GLN A 172 -12.07 0.77 -9.94
CA GLN A 172 -10.93 0.56 -10.84
C GLN A 172 -9.75 1.52 -10.67
N ASN A 173 -9.72 2.39 -9.67
CA ASN A 173 -8.53 3.17 -9.35
C ASN A 173 -7.65 2.42 -8.35
N ILE A 174 -6.91 1.43 -8.84
CA ILE A 174 -5.98 0.61 -8.05
C ILE A 174 -4.57 1.12 -8.26
N THR A 175 -3.79 1.25 -7.18
CA THR A 175 -2.35 1.52 -7.22
C THR A 175 -1.61 0.19 -7.26
N TYR A 176 -0.84 -0.03 -8.31
CA TYR A 176 -0.14 -1.31 -8.55
C TYR A 176 1.31 -1.29 -8.10
N GLU A 177 1.93 -0.12 -8.10
CA GLU A 177 3.36 0.02 -7.83
C GLU A 177 3.59 1.30 -7.04
N LEU A 178 4.53 1.22 -6.11
CA LEU A 178 5.03 2.35 -5.35
C LEU A 178 6.55 2.44 -5.51
N SER A 179 7.09 3.64 -5.35
CA SER A 179 8.53 3.83 -5.16
C SER A 179 8.75 5.01 -4.22
N VAL A 180 9.85 5.00 -3.48
CA VAL A 180 10.16 6.07 -2.51
C VAL A 180 11.42 6.83 -2.95
N GLU A 181 11.37 8.15 -2.83
CA GLU A 181 12.48 9.05 -3.13
C GLU A 181 13.21 9.41 -1.83
N GLY A 182 14.05 8.48 -1.37
CA GLY A 182 14.55 8.51 0.01
C GLY A 182 13.38 8.61 0.99
N ASP A 183 13.48 9.52 1.96
CA ASP A 183 12.42 9.78 2.93
C ASP A 183 11.56 11.01 2.58
N SER A 184 11.58 11.46 1.32
CA SER A 184 11.01 12.76 0.92
C SER A 184 9.70 12.70 0.15
N ALA A 185 9.46 11.60 -0.58
CA ALA A 185 8.29 11.45 -1.42
C ALA A 185 7.96 10.00 -1.75
N ILE A 186 6.70 9.77 -2.09
CA ILE A 186 6.16 8.51 -2.59
C ILE A 186 5.71 8.71 -4.02
N TRP A 187 6.18 7.88 -4.93
CA TRP A 187 5.71 7.79 -6.31
C TRP A 187 4.72 6.64 -6.40
N ALA A 188 3.61 6.85 -7.10
CA ALA A 188 2.54 5.87 -7.26
C ALA A 188 2.16 5.74 -8.73
N ALA A 189 2.05 4.50 -9.20
CA ALA A 189 1.47 4.17 -10.49
C ALA A 189 0.12 3.46 -10.30
N SER A 190 -0.95 4.10 -10.75
CA SER A 190 -2.32 3.65 -10.56
C SER A 190 -3.06 3.57 -11.90
N PHE A 191 -4.05 2.69 -12.01
CA PHE A 191 -4.84 2.54 -13.24
C PHE A 191 -5.54 3.84 -13.65
N ALA A 192 -6.49 4.32 -12.85
CA ALA A 192 -7.22 5.55 -13.14
C ALA A 192 -6.49 6.79 -12.58
N GLY A 193 -5.77 6.62 -11.47
CA GLY A 193 -4.97 7.64 -10.79
C GLY A 193 -3.77 8.15 -11.60
N GLY A 194 -3.29 7.38 -12.58
CA GLY A 194 -2.12 7.73 -13.38
C GLY A 194 -0.82 7.62 -12.59
N PHE A 195 0.20 8.39 -13.01
CA PHE A 195 1.51 8.44 -12.37
C PHE A 195 1.64 9.69 -11.50
N ARG A 196 1.76 9.53 -10.18
CA ARG A 196 1.76 10.65 -9.24
C ARG A 196 2.88 10.60 -8.23
N ARG A 197 3.21 11.77 -7.68
CA ARG A 197 4.17 11.96 -6.60
C ARG A 197 3.50 12.62 -5.41
N TYR A 198 3.57 12.00 -4.23
CA TYR A 198 3.21 12.59 -2.96
C TYR A 198 4.46 13.15 -2.28
N SER A 199 4.48 14.43 -1.93
CA SER A 199 5.56 15.02 -1.15
C SER A 199 5.24 14.98 0.34
N LEU A 200 6.13 14.38 1.14
CA LEU A 200 5.97 14.38 2.60
C LEU A 200 6.18 15.77 3.21
N ALA A 201 6.97 16.64 2.56
CA ALA A 201 7.24 17.99 3.04
C ALA A 201 6.03 18.92 2.92
N THR A 202 5.23 18.78 1.85
CA THR A 202 4.06 19.62 1.62
C THR A 202 2.75 18.92 1.94
N GLY A 203 2.75 17.59 2.02
CA GLY A 203 1.55 16.77 2.19
C GLY A 203 0.67 16.71 0.94
N GLN A 204 1.24 16.94 -0.25
CA GLN A 204 0.48 17.14 -1.49
C GLN A 204 0.80 16.10 -2.55
N TRP A 205 -0.22 15.76 -3.34
CA TRP A 205 -0.10 14.96 -4.55
C TRP A 205 0.11 15.84 -5.77
N ARG A 206 1.06 15.46 -6.62
CA ARG A 206 1.29 16.02 -7.94
C ARG A 206 1.10 14.94 -9.00
N ASN A 207 0.34 15.25 -10.05
CA ASN A 207 0.15 14.35 -11.18
C ASN A 207 1.21 14.62 -12.27
N HIS A 208 1.79 13.57 -12.82
CA HIS A 208 2.87 13.64 -13.80
C HIS A 208 2.44 13.06 -15.16
N VAL A 209 1.21 13.34 -15.59
CA VAL A 209 0.70 12.90 -16.89
C VAL A 209 1.47 13.59 -18.03
N VAL A 210 1.88 12.80 -19.01
CA VAL A 210 2.56 13.25 -20.23
C VAL A 210 1.52 13.55 -21.31
N ASP A 211 0.72 14.61 -21.17
CA ASP A 211 0.10 15.21 -22.37
C ASP A 211 -0.25 16.70 -22.13
N THR A 212 0.69 17.59 -22.47
CA THR A 212 0.42 19.03 -22.61
C THR A 212 0.21 19.44 -24.07
N THR A 213 0.17 18.48 -25.00
CA THR A 213 0.09 18.73 -26.45
C THR A 213 -0.81 17.69 -27.11
N PRO A 214 -2.05 18.04 -27.52
CA PRO A 214 -3.00 17.09 -28.10
C PRO A 214 -2.30 16.21 -29.14
N SER A 215 -2.11 14.93 -28.82
CA SER A 215 -1.45 14.02 -29.74
C SER A 215 -2.27 13.97 -31.03
N THR A 216 -1.71 14.50 -32.11
CA THR A 216 -2.19 14.19 -33.45
C THR A 216 -2.04 12.69 -33.60
N ARG A 217 -3.17 11.98 -33.50
CA ARG A 217 -3.28 10.53 -33.63
C ARG A 217 -2.38 10.03 -34.77
N TRP A 218 -1.72 8.91 -34.54
CA TRP A 218 -1.04 8.11 -35.56
C TRP A 218 -1.89 8.05 -36.84
N PRO A 219 -1.33 8.37 -38.02
CA PRO A 219 -2.04 8.18 -39.26
C PRO A 219 -2.30 6.67 -39.43
N THR A 220 -3.56 6.32 -39.59
CA THR A 220 -4.02 4.99 -40.01
C THR A 220 -3.47 4.63 -41.38
#